data_AF-A0A9Q9M0R7-F1
#
_entry.id   AF-A0A9Q9M0R7-F1
#
_cell.length_a   1.000
_cell.length_b   1.000
_cell.length_c   1.000
_cell.angle_alpha   90.00
_cell.angle_beta   90.00
_cell.angle_gamma   90.00
#
_symmetry.space_group_name_H-M   'P 1'
#
loop_
_entity.id
_entity.type
_entity.pdbx_description
1 polymer ?
#
loop_
_entity_poly.entity_id
_entity_poly.type
_entity_poly.pdbx_seq_one_letter_code
_entity_poly.pdbx_strand_id
1 'polypeptide(L)'
;MFQRVLSLILTLFLVAVSPAQTSFAQGSEPGADRDKIREFLEVTGFDVAIASIQQGAMAGPALTGAAPDQFGRNWVRLAEQVFAPDKMVDDAVDMIEAVMPADLLDHGVVFYGSDLGKRVVAVENESHMVEDAIRQTEGEKLVDELLEDRSPRLDVFKAMSQSVGSTDVAIRSIVEIQVRYLMAAAAAGATDLEIGEEDLRGMLMAQQGEMRRSIEVHGLVANAYTYRSLSDQELIDYLSALQSPQMMQVYEILNAVQYEIMADRYERLATQLGRLQPESEL
;
A
#
# COMPACT_ATOMS: atom_id res chain seq x y z
N MET A 1 14.61 15.95 -0.55
CA MET A 1 13.76 15.72 -1.74
C MET A 1 13.28 14.27 -1.82
N PHE A 2 14.11 13.29 -1.42
CA PHE A 2 13.73 11.87 -1.22
C PHE A 2 12.68 11.62 -0.09
N GLN A 3 12.59 12.54 0.87
CA GLN A 3 11.74 12.43 2.07
C GLN A 3 10.22 12.55 1.80
N ARG A 4 9.80 12.98 0.59
CA ARG A 4 8.38 13.14 0.22
C ARG A 4 7.77 11.89 -0.44
N VAL A 5 8.61 10.98 -0.93
CA VAL A 5 8.17 9.80 -1.69
C VAL A 5 7.55 8.75 -0.78
N LEU A 6 7.93 8.73 0.50
CA LEU A 6 7.50 7.69 1.42
C LEU A 6 6.21 8.00 2.20
N SER A 7 5.75 9.26 2.20
CA SER A 7 4.50 9.63 2.89
C SER A 7 3.24 9.18 2.15
N LEU A 8 3.33 8.90 0.85
CA LEU A 8 2.15 8.60 0.01
C LEU A 8 1.72 7.13 0.00
N ILE A 9 2.58 6.20 0.44
CA ILE A 9 2.27 4.75 0.39
C ILE A 9 1.50 4.28 1.64
N LEU A 10 1.50 5.05 2.73
CA LEU A 10 1.08 4.55 4.03
C LEU A 10 -0.30 5.04 4.51
N THR A 11 -1.12 5.58 3.62
CA THR A 11 -2.33 6.30 4.07
C THR A 11 -3.55 6.04 3.21
N LEU A 12 -4.16 4.85 3.19
CA LEU A 12 -5.52 4.77 2.62
C LEU A 12 -6.26 3.51 3.07
N PHE A 13 -7.17 3.68 4.04
CA PHE A 13 -8.17 2.69 4.42
C PHE A 13 -9.49 3.44 4.78
N LEU A 14 -10.56 3.24 4.00
CA LEU A 14 -11.91 3.80 4.22
C LEU A 14 -12.90 2.64 4.21
N VAL A 15 -13.74 2.51 5.24
CA VAL A 15 -14.82 1.51 5.25
C VAL A 15 -16.17 2.18 5.46
N ALA A 16 -17.10 1.97 4.51
CA ALA A 16 -18.51 2.26 4.70
C ALA A 16 -19.26 0.93 4.92
N VAL A 17 -19.76 0.70 6.15
CA VAL A 17 -20.49 -0.54 6.48
C VAL A 17 -21.96 -0.43 6.09
N SER A 18 -22.45 -1.37 5.27
CA SER A 18 -23.88 -1.68 5.10
C SER A 18 -24.23 -3.00 5.81
N PRO A 19 -25.46 -3.18 6.33
CA PRO A 19 -25.82 -4.39 7.04
C PRO A 19 -26.26 -5.50 6.06
N ALA A 20 -25.41 -6.50 5.83
CA ALA A 20 -25.77 -7.71 5.08
C ALA A 20 -26.16 -8.86 6.03
N GLN A 21 -27.30 -9.50 5.76
CA GLN A 21 -27.80 -10.67 6.49
C GLN A 21 -27.28 -11.95 5.83
N THR A 22 -26.61 -12.82 6.60
CA THR A 22 -26.03 -14.08 6.10
C THR A 22 -27.03 -15.24 6.18
N SER A 23 -27.12 -16.00 5.09
CA SER A 23 -27.68 -17.36 5.07
C SER A 23 -26.59 -18.30 4.57
N PHE A 24 -26.23 -19.30 5.38
CA PHE A 24 -25.20 -20.29 5.05
C PHE A 24 -25.81 -21.49 4.31
N ALA A 25 -25.23 -21.85 3.17
CA ALA A 25 -25.38 -23.17 2.56
C ALA A 25 -23.99 -23.73 2.20
N GLN A 26 -23.79 -25.02 2.50
CA GLN A 26 -22.53 -25.76 2.31
C GLN A 26 -22.38 -26.33 0.90
N GLY A 27 -21.13 -26.39 0.39
CA GLY A 27 -20.68 -27.45 -0.53
C GLY A 27 -19.58 -27.10 -1.54
N SER A 28 -18.46 -27.85 -1.49
CA SER A 28 -17.26 -27.87 -2.38
C SER A 28 -16.26 -26.75 -2.10
N GLU A 29 -14.95 -27.03 -1.88
CA GLU A 29 -13.92 -26.00 -1.66
C GLU A 29 -13.69 -25.17 -2.95
N PRO A 30 -14.22 -23.94 -3.03
CA PRO A 30 -13.95 -23.02 -4.12
C PRO A 30 -12.80 -22.10 -3.66
N GLY A 31 -12.21 -21.32 -4.59
CA GLY A 31 -11.52 -20.10 -4.18
C GLY A 31 -12.44 -19.24 -3.31
N ALA A 32 -11.87 -18.34 -2.51
CA ALA A 32 -12.69 -17.44 -1.72
C ALA A 32 -13.77 -16.74 -2.57
N ASP A 33 -15.01 -16.70 -2.08
CA ASP A 33 -16.13 -16.07 -2.79
C ASP A 33 -15.82 -14.60 -3.10
N ARG A 34 -15.96 -14.21 -4.36
CA ARG A 34 -15.62 -12.88 -4.88
C ARG A 34 -16.27 -11.76 -4.06
N ASP A 35 -17.54 -11.92 -3.69
CA ASP A 35 -18.27 -10.93 -2.90
C ASP A 35 -17.68 -10.82 -1.48
N LYS A 36 -17.27 -11.95 -0.91
CA LYS A 36 -16.62 -12.01 0.40
C LYS A 36 -15.21 -11.41 0.39
N ILE A 37 -14.45 -11.60 -0.68
CA ILE A 37 -13.15 -10.93 -0.87
C ILE A 37 -13.38 -9.43 -0.91
N ARG A 38 -14.37 -8.95 -1.68
CA ARG A 38 -14.65 -7.51 -1.77
C ARG A 38 -15.04 -6.92 -0.41
N GLU A 39 -15.94 -7.57 0.31
CA GLU A 39 -16.30 -7.14 1.68
C GLU A 39 -15.07 -7.14 2.60
N PHE A 40 -14.21 -8.15 2.49
CA PHE A 40 -12.99 -8.20 3.27
C PHE A 40 -12.03 -7.05 2.92
N LEU A 41 -11.80 -6.79 1.63
CA LEU A 41 -10.96 -5.67 1.20
C LEU A 41 -11.55 -4.34 1.65
N GLU A 42 -12.87 -4.15 1.56
CA GLU A 42 -13.54 -2.96 2.07
C GLU A 42 -13.36 -2.83 3.59
N VAL A 43 -13.56 -3.89 4.37
CA VAL A 43 -13.45 -3.85 5.85
C VAL A 43 -12.02 -3.65 6.31
N THR A 44 -11.06 -4.26 5.64
CA THR A 44 -9.65 -3.99 5.93
C THR A 44 -9.20 -2.67 5.33
N GLY A 45 -9.99 -2.11 4.37
CA GLY A 45 -9.86 -0.97 3.44
C GLY A 45 -8.75 -1.10 2.36
N PHE A 46 -8.36 -2.33 2.04
CA PHE A 46 -7.27 -2.62 1.10
C PHE A 46 -7.62 -2.21 -0.34
N ASP A 47 -8.91 -2.17 -0.64
CA ASP A 47 -9.46 -1.56 -1.85
C ASP A 47 -9.05 -0.09 -1.97
N VAL A 48 -9.09 0.64 -0.85
CA VAL A 48 -8.74 2.06 -0.76
C VAL A 48 -7.22 2.23 -0.88
N ALA A 49 -6.43 1.34 -0.25
CA ALA A 49 -4.98 1.30 -0.44
C ALA A 49 -4.59 1.06 -1.90
N ILE A 50 -5.28 0.15 -2.61
CA ILE A 50 -5.07 -0.08 -4.04
C ILE A 50 -5.50 1.15 -4.87
N ALA A 51 -6.67 1.72 -4.58
CA ALA A 51 -7.16 2.92 -5.27
C ALA A 51 -6.19 4.11 -5.14
N SER A 52 -5.51 4.22 -4.00
CA SER A 52 -4.54 5.29 -3.72
C SER A 52 -3.33 5.33 -4.66
N ILE A 53 -2.98 4.18 -5.26
CA ILE A 53 -1.80 4.05 -6.14
C ILE A 53 -1.87 5.08 -7.27
N GLN A 54 -3.07 5.40 -7.77
CA GLN A 54 -3.27 6.42 -8.81
C GLN A 54 -2.71 7.79 -8.39
N GLN A 55 -2.98 8.24 -7.16
CA GLN A 55 -2.51 9.54 -6.67
C GLN A 55 -0.99 9.57 -6.61
N GLY A 56 -0.36 8.48 -6.14
CA GLY A 56 1.09 8.30 -6.18
C GLY A 56 1.65 8.36 -7.60
N ALA A 57 1.01 7.69 -8.56
CA ALA A 57 1.45 7.69 -9.95
C ALA A 57 1.34 9.07 -10.61
N MET A 58 0.28 9.84 -10.32
CA MET A 58 0.09 11.19 -10.86
C MET A 58 1.11 12.20 -10.34
N ALA A 59 1.70 11.98 -9.16
CA ALA A 59 2.72 12.84 -8.60
C ALA A 59 4.07 12.79 -9.35
N GLY A 60 4.26 11.84 -10.27
CA GLY A 60 5.49 11.58 -11.03
C GLY A 60 6.20 12.83 -11.60
N PRO A 61 5.53 13.72 -12.36
CA PRO A 61 6.18 14.86 -13.01
C PRO A 61 6.71 15.90 -12.03
N ALA A 62 6.05 16.07 -10.88
CA ALA A 62 6.51 16.98 -9.84
C ALA A 62 7.82 16.51 -9.20
N LEU A 63 8.13 15.21 -9.28
CA LEU A 63 9.36 14.62 -8.75
C LEU A 63 10.58 14.84 -9.66
N THR A 64 10.38 15.04 -10.97
CA THR A 64 11.47 15.31 -11.93
C THR A 64 11.73 16.81 -12.11
N GLY A 65 11.00 17.67 -11.39
CA GLY A 65 11.11 19.12 -11.52
C GLY A 65 10.53 19.67 -12.82
N ALA A 66 9.76 18.86 -13.55
CA ALA A 66 9.02 19.33 -14.72
C ALA A 66 7.93 20.31 -14.26
N ALA A 67 7.90 21.51 -14.85
CA ALA A 67 6.78 22.43 -14.69
C ALA A 67 5.48 21.74 -15.17
N PRO A 68 4.28 22.29 -14.89
CA PRO A 68 3.04 21.87 -15.55
C PRO A 68 3.06 22.21 -17.05
N ASP A 69 4.04 21.66 -17.78
CA ASP A 69 4.20 21.71 -19.21
C ASP A 69 3.27 20.68 -19.87
N GLN A 70 3.34 20.56 -21.20
CA GLN A 70 2.50 19.63 -21.94
C GLN A 70 2.78 18.17 -21.56
N PHE A 71 4.03 17.84 -21.25
CA PHE A 71 4.43 16.50 -20.84
C PHE A 71 3.82 16.15 -19.47
N GLY A 72 3.92 17.02 -18.48
CA GLY A 72 3.32 16.81 -17.15
C GLY A 72 1.81 16.60 -17.22
N ARG A 73 1.09 17.37 -18.05
CA ARG A 73 -0.36 17.17 -18.26
C ARG A 73 -0.68 15.85 -18.97
N ASN A 74 0.13 15.45 -19.94
CA ASN A 74 -0.05 14.18 -20.64
C ASN A 74 0.22 12.99 -19.72
N TRP A 75 1.24 13.09 -18.87
CA TRP A 75 1.52 12.11 -17.83
C TRP A 75 0.33 11.92 -16.90
N VAL A 76 -0.20 13.01 -16.31
CA VAL A 76 -1.32 12.92 -15.36
C VAL A 76 -2.52 12.25 -16.01
N ARG A 77 -2.91 12.66 -17.22
CA ARG A 77 -4.01 12.05 -17.97
C ARG A 77 -3.80 10.57 -18.23
N LEU A 78 -2.56 10.18 -18.53
CA LEU A 78 -2.21 8.79 -18.79
C LEU A 78 -2.23 7.95 -17.51
N ALA A 79 -1.69 8.50 -16.42
CA ALA A 79 -1.73 7.88 -15.10
C ALA A 79 -3.18 7.68 -14.64
N GLU A 80 -4.08 8.66 -14.84
CA GLU A 80 -5.51 8.51 -14.55
C GLU A 80 -6.14 7.32 -15.30
N GLN A 81 -5.79 7.16 -16.58
CA GLN A 81 -6.33 6.09 -17.44
C GLN A 81 -5.77 4.71 -17.10
N VAL A 82 -4.46 4.62 -16.85
CA VAL A 82 -3.76 3.37 -16.58
C VAL A 82 -4.04 2.87 -15.16
N PHE A 83 -4.01 3.78 -14.18
CA PHE A 83 -4.27 3.48 -12.78
C PHE A 83 -5.74 3.75 -12.44
N ALA A 84 -6.66 3.15 -13.20
CA ALA A 84 -8.09 3.28 -12.95
C ALA A 84 -8.48 2.54 -11.65
N PRO A 85 -8.94 3.23 -10.58
CA PRO A 85 -9.12 2.64 -9.24
C PRO A 85 -10.00 1.40 -9.23
N ASP A 86 -11.22 1.50 -9.77
CA ASP A 86 -12.18 0.38 -9.79
C ASP A 86 -11.61 -0.85 -10.50
N LYS A 87 -10.86 -0.64 -11.60
CA LYS A 87 -10.21 -1.74 -12.32
C LYS A 87 -9.06 -2.35 -11.54
N MET A 88 -8.29 -1.55 -10.81
CA MET A 88 -7.22 -2.07 -9.95
C MET A 88 -7.79 -2.91 -8.81
N VAL A 89 -8.89 -2.47 -8.21
CA VAL A 89 -9.59 -3.24 -7.16
C VAL A 89 -10.17 -4.53 -7.75
N ASP A 90 -10.83 -4.47 -8.91
CA ASP A 90 -11.37 -5.68 -9.55
C ASP A 90 -10.27 -6.69 -9.93
N ASP A 91 -9.15 -6.23 -10.49
CA ASP A 91 -7.99 -7.09 -10.79
C ASP A 91 -7.40 -7.68 -9.50
N ALA A 92 -7.35 -6.92 -8.40
CA ALA A 92 -6.88 -7.43 -7.12
C ALA A 92 -7.81 -8.51 -6.56
N VAL A 93 -9.13 -8.34 -6.69
CA VAL A 93 -10.10 -9.37 -6.32
C VAL A 93 -9.88 -10.64 -7.16
N ASP A 94 -9.67 -10.51 -8.48
CA ASP A 94 -9.36 -11.66 -9.36
C ASP A 94 -8.10 -12.40 -8.92
N MET A 95 -7.04 -11.65 -8.56
CA MET A 95 -5.78 -12.24 -8.10
C MET A 95 -5.94 -12.94 -6.76
N ILE A 96 -6.63 -12.32 -5.79
CA ILE A 96 -6.87 -12.89 -4.46
C ILE A 96 -7.74 -14.15 -4.56
N GLU A 97 -8.80 -14.14 -5.39
CA GLU A 97 -9.65 -15.31 -5.62
C GLU A 97 -8.83 -16.52 -6.12
N ALA A 98 -7.82 -16.26 -6.95
CA ALA A 98 -6.97 -17.30 -7.51
C ALA A 98 -5.97 -17.91 -6.50
N VAL A 99 -5.55 -17.17 -5.47
CA VAL A 99 -4.45 -17.59 -4.57
C VAL A 99 -4.81 -17.69 -3.09
N MET A 100 -5.91 -17.09 -2.65
CA MET A 100 -6.31 -17.06 -1.24
C MET A 100 -7.19 -18.26 -0.90
N PRO A 101 -6.73 -19.15 0.00
CA PRO A 101 -7.57 -20.20 0.56
C PRO A 101 -8.77 -19.61 1.33
N ALA A 102 -9.92 -20.26 1.23
CA ALA A 102 -11.15 -19.77 1.86
C ALA A 102 -11.04 -19.73 3.40
N ASP A 103 -10.39 -20.71 4.03
CA ASP A 103 -10.17 -20.75 5.47
C ASP A 103 -9.26 -19.61 5.96
N LEU A 104 -8.31 -19.20 5.12
CA LEU A 104 -7.42 -18.08 5.38
C LEU A 104 -8.17 -16.74 5.35
N LEU A 105 -9.04 -16.54 4.35
CA LEU A 105 -9.92 -15.37 4.29
C LEU A 105 -10.88 -15.35 5.49
N ASP A 106 -11.48 -16.49 5.83
CA ASP A 106 -12.40 -16.63 6.95
C ASP A 106 -11.75 -16.22 8.28
N HIS A 107 -10.48 -16.58 8.48
CA HIS A 107 -9.71 -16.16 9.66
C HIS A 107 -9.61 -14.64 9.76
N GLY A 108 -9.32 -13.96 8.64
CA GLY A 108 -9.31 -12.50 8.56
C GLY A 108 -10.68 -11.89 8.89
N VAL A 109 -11.72 -12.38 8.23
CA VAL A 109 -13.11 -11.92 8.42
C VAL A 109 -13.56 -12.08 9.88
N VAL A 110 -13.23 -13.19 10.53
CA VAL A 110 -13.57 -13.43 11.94
C VAL A 110 -12.93 -12.38 12.85
N PHE A 111 -11.65 -12.06 12.65
CA PHE A 111 -10.97 -11.03 13.45
C PHE A 111 -11.60 -9.65 13.24
N TYR A 112 -11.75 -9.21 11.99
CA TYR A 112 -12.30 -7.89 11.68
C TYR A 112 -13.80 -7.76 12.04
N GLY A 113 -14.54 -8.87 12.11
CA GLY A 113 -15.90 -8.93 12.63
C GLY A 113 -16.02 -8.84 14.16
N SER A 114 -14.92 -9.01 14.90
CA SER A 114 -14.89 -8.92 16.37
C SER A 114 -15.03 -7.47 16.87
N ASP A 115 -15.30 -7.30 18.17
CA ASP A 115 -15.38 -5.97 18.79
C ASP A 115 -14.06 -5.20 18.68
N LEU A 116 -12.92 -5.88 18.87
CA LEU A 116 -11.60 -5.28 18.71
C LEU A 116 -11.32 -4.95 17.24
N GLY A 117 -11.61 -5.85 16.31
CA GLY A 117 -11.43 -5.62 14.88
C GLY A 117 -12.20 -4.39 14.39
N LYS A 118 -13.48 -4.27 14.79
CA LYS A 118 -14.30 -3.08 14.50
C LYS A 118 -13.74 -1.81 15.14
N ARG A 119 -13.18 -1.91 16.34
CA ARG A 119 -12.54 -0.78 17.02
C ARG A 119 -11.27 -0.33 16.30
N VAL A 120 -10.45 -1.26 15.82
CA VAL A 120 -9.26 -0.98 15.00
C VAL A 120 -9.67 -0.27 13.70
N VAL A 121 -10.63 -0.83 12.97
CA VAL A 121 -11.14 -0.23 11.72
C VAL A 121 -11.69 1.18 11.96
N ALA A 122 -12.38 1.41 13.07
CA ALA A 122 -12.90 2.73 13.40
C ALA A 122 -11.80 3.77 13.61
N VAL A 123 -10.71 3.43 14.32
CA VAL A 123 -9.60 4.37 14.55
C VAL A 123 -8.74 4.58 13.30
N GLU A 124 -8.59 3.55 12.47
CA GLU A 124 -7.95 3.65 11.16
C GLU A 124 -8.73 4.61 10.25
N ASN A 125 -10.04 4.41 10.11
CA ASN A 125 -10.92 5.31 9.35
C ASN A 125 -10.88 6.75 9.87
N GLU A 126 -10.96 6.96 11.19
CA GLU A 126 -10.85 8.30 11.79
C GLU A 126 -9.53 8.98 11.41
N SER A 127 -8.43 8.23 11.47
CA SER A 127 -7.09 8.69 11.09
C SER A 127 -7.08 9.16 9.64
N HIS A 128 -7.59 8.35 8.71
CA HIS A 128 -7.56 8.66 7.27
C HIS A 128 -8.39 9.89 6.87
N MET A 129 -9.40 10.28 7.65
CA MET A 129 -10.17 11.51 7.40
C MET A 129 -9.40 12.80 7.73
N VAL A 130 -8.20 12.68 8.32
CA VAL A 130 -7.36 13.81 8.69
C VAL A 130 -6.24 14.01 7.67
N GLU A 131 -6.03 15.26 7.29
CA GLU A 131 -4.98 15.68 6.35
C GLU A 131 -3.60 15.13 6.76
N ASP A 132 -2.83 14.62 5.77
CA ASP A 132 -1.52 14.01 5.98
C ASP A 132 -0.56 14.89 6.80
N ALA A 133 -0.51 16.19 6.51
CA ALA A 133 0.36 17.13 7.21
C ALA A 133 0.03 17.24 8.71
N ILE A 134 -1.25 17.16 9.06
CA ILE A 134 -1.71 17.20 10.45
C ILE A 134 -1.35 15.88 11.14
N ARG A 135 -1.65 14.73 10.52
CA ARG A 135 -1.32 13.43 11.11
C ARG A 135 0.18 13.26 11.33
N GLN A 136 0.98 13.72 10.37
CA GLN A 136 2.44 13.66 10.48
C GLN A 136 2.92 14.52 11.67
N THR A 137 2.48 15.77 11.75
CA THR A 137 2.90 16.69 12.81
C THR A 137 2.48 16.19 14.20
N GLU A 138 1.24 15.72 14.35
CA GLU A 138 0.76 15.21 15.64
C GLU A 138 1.34 13.83 15.98
N GLY A 139 1.53 12.96 14.99
CA GLY A 139 2.20 11.67 15.17
C GLY A 139 3.65 11.81 15.61
N GLU A 140 4.39 12.79 15.09
CA GLU A 140 5.76 13.10 15.51
C GLU A 140 5.81 13.49 16.99
N LYS A 141 4.90 14.37 17.44
CA LYS A 141 4.78 14.74 18.87
C LYS A 141 4.47 13.54 19.75
N LEU A 142 3.55 12.69 19.33
CA LEU A 142 3.20 11.47 20.06
C LEU A 142 4.39 10.52 20.18
N VAL A 143 5.19 10.36 19.11
CA VAL A 143 6.41 9.55 19.16
C VAL A 143 7.43 10.13 20.13
N ASP A 144 7.64 11.46 20.13
CA ASP A 144 8.55 12.12 21.06
C ASP A 144 8.12 11.91 22.53
N GLU A 145 6.83 12.08 22.84
CA GLU A 145 6.28 11.79 24.17
C GLU A 145 6.50 10.33 24.59
N LEU A 146 6.22 9.38 23.69
CA LEU A 146 6.42 7.95 23.95
C LEU A 146 7.90 7.59 24.18
N LEU A 147 8.83 8.30 23.52
CA LEU A 147 10.27 8.12 23.72
C LEU A 147 10.73 8.66 25.08
N GLU A 148 10.25 9.83 25.48
CA GLU A 148 10.54 10.43 26.80
C GLU A 148 10.05 9.52 27.93
N ASP A 149 8.85 8.98 27.80
CA ASP A 149 8.23 8.07 28.77
C ASP A 149 8.78 6.64 28.73
N ARG A 150 9.63 6.30 27.74
CA ARG A 150 10.09 4.93 27.45
C ARG A 150 8.93 3.95 27.34
N SER A 151 7.87 4.35 26.64
CA SER A 151 6.65 3.59 26.53
C SER A 151 6.86 2.28 25.74
N PRO A 152 6.33 1.14 26.22
CA PRO A 152 6.39 -0.12 25.49
C PRO A 152 5.58 -0.09 24.17
N ARG A 153 4.70 0.91 23.97
CA ARG A 153 3.91 1.05 22.73
C ARG A 153 4.78 1.16 21.49
N LEU A 154 5.97 1.77 21.58
CA LEU A 154 6.88 1.88 20.44
C LEU A 154 7.35 0.51 19.95
N ASP A 155 7.57 -0.44 20.86
CA ASP A 155 7.98 -1.80 20.47
C ASP A 155 6.79 -2.60 19.93
N VAL A 156 5.58 -2.37 20.45
CA VAL A 156 4.35 -2.92 19.88
C VAL A 156 4.15 -2.43 18.45
N PHE A 157 4.30 -1.13 18.18
CA PHE A 157 4.16 -0.59 16.82
C PHE A 157 5.19 -1.17 15.84
N LYS A 158 6.45 -1.36 16.27
CA LYS A 158 7.47 -2.02 15.42
C LYS A 158 7.06 -3.46 15.10
N ALA A 159 6.60 -4.20 16.11
CA ALA A 159 6.19 -5.59 15.95
C ALA A 159 4.93 -5.73 15.07
N MET A 160 3.99 -4.79 15.17
CA MET A 160 2.81 -4.74 14.30
C MET A 160 3.23 -4.57 12.84
N SER A 161 4.08 -3.59 12.54
CA SER A 161 4.57 -3.36 11.18
C SER A 161 5.27 -4.61 10.61
N GLN A 162 6.10 -5.28 11.42
CA GLN A 162 6.77 -6.52 11.01
C GLN A 162 5.80 -7.69 10.74
N SER A 163 4.65 -7.72 11.43
CA SER A 163 3.64 -8.78 11.30
C SER A 163 2.77 -8.60 10.06
N VAL A 164 2.49 -7.36 9.68
CA VAL A 164 1.75 -7.01 8.45
C VAL A 164 2.63 -7.14 7.21
N GLY A 165 3.94 -6.94 7.32
CA GLY A 165 4.85 -7.15 6.20
C GLY A 165 6.28 -6.80 6.56
N SER A 166 7.23 -7.56 6.02
CA SER A 166 8.64 -7.23 6.23
C SER A 166 9.02 -5.98 5.43
N THR A 167 9.65 -5.01 6.11
CA THR A 167 10.29 -3.85 5.46
C THR A 167 11.23 -4.27 4.32
N ASP A 168 11.89 -5.42 4.44
CA ASP A 168 12.80 -5.96 3.42
C ASP A 168 12.05 -6.37 2.15
N VAL A 169 10.90 -7.03 2.33
CA VAL A 169 10.03 -7.42 1.21
C VAL A 169 9.48 -6.16 0.55
N ALA A 170 9.00 -5.18 1.32
CA ALA A 170 8.52 -3.92 0.78
C ALA A 170 9.59 -3.19 -0.04
N ILE A 171 10.82 -3.06 0.48
CA ILE A 171 11.94 -2.45 -0.24
C ILE A 171 12.25 -3.20 -1.53
N ARG A 172 12.33 -4.53 -1.48
CA ARG A 172 12.57 -5.36 -2.66
C ARG A 172 11.49 -5.16 -3.72
N SER A 173 10.22 -5.19 -3.33
CA SER A 173 9.10 -4.99 -4.24
C SER A 173 9.13 -3.59 -4.86
N ILE A 174 9.39 -2.54 -4.08
CA ILE A 174 9.52 -1.17 -4.60
C ILE A 174 10.63 -1.09 -5.65
N VAL A 175 11.79 -1.69 -5.38
CA VAL A 175 12.89 -1.72 -6.36
C VAL A 175 12.52 -2.50 -7.60
N GLU A 176 11.90 -3.68 -7.48
CA GLU A 176 11.50 -4.46 -8.66
C GLU A 176 10.45 -3.70 -9.51
N ILE A 177 9.50 -3.00 -8.88
CA ILE A 177 8.54 -2.13 -9.59
C ILE A 177 9.28 -1.02 -10.34
N GLN A 178 10.26 -0.37 -9.71
CA GLN A 178 11.05 0.68 -10.35
C GLN A 178 11.92 0.15 -11.50
N VAL A 179 12.54 -1.01 -11.34
CA VAL A 179 13.31 -1.67 -12.40
C VAL A 179 12.40 -1.99 -13.58
N ARG A 180 11.27 -2.68 -13.36
CA ARG A 180 10.29 -3.02 -14.41
C ARG A 180 9.82 -1.79 -15.15
N TYR A 181 9.45 -0.73 -14.42
CA TYR A 181 9.04 0.55 -14.99
C TYR A 181 10.12 1.16 -15.90
N LEU A 182 11.34 1.31 -15.40
CA LEU A 182 12.43 1.97 -16.12
C LEU A 182 12.90 1.15 -17.33
N MET A 183 12.93 -0.18 -17.21
CA MET A 183 13.25 -1.08 -18.33
C MET A 183 12.16 -1.02 -19.41
N ALA A 184 10.88 -1.02 -19.03
CA ALA A 184 9.79 -0.85 -19.97
C ALA A 184 9.83 0.54 -20.64
N ALA A 185 10.19 1.59 -19.90
CA ALA A 185 10.31 2.94 -20.43
C ALA A 185 11.46 3.05 -21.43
N ALA A 186 12.62 2.45 -21.14
CA ALA A 186 13.76 2.39 -22.05
C ALA A 186 13.42 1.60 -23.32
N ALA A 187 12.79 0.43 -23.20
CA ALA A 187 12.35 -0.38 -24.33
C ALA A 187 11.30 0.34 -25.21
N ALA A 188 10.47 1.18 -24.60
CA ALA A 188 9.49 1.99 -25.31
C ALA A 188 10.08 3.30 -25.90
N GLY A 189 11.38 3.58 -25.68
CA GLY A 189 12.04 4.80 -26.16
C GLY A 189 11.58 6.07 -25.42
N ALA A 190 11.05 5.93 -24.21
CA ALA A 190 10.63 7.04 -23.35
C ALA A 190 11.78 7.66 -22.53
N THR A 191 12.95 7.01 -22.51
CA THR A 191 14.15 7.48 -21.81
C THR A 191 15.40 7.02 -22.55
N ASP A 192 16.46 7.83 -22.53
CA ASP A 192 17.79 7.52 -23.07
C ASP A 192 18.64 6.68 -22.09
N LEU A 193 18.00 5.95 -21.17
CA LEU A 193 18.69 5.18 -20.13
C LEU A 193 19.40 3.97 -20.74
N GLU A 194 20.71 4.03 -20.88
CA GLU A 194 21.58 2.94 -21.35
C GLU A 194 22.18 2.13 -20.18
N ILE A 195 21.36 1.75 -19.19
CA ILE A 195 21.80 0.95 -18.04
C ILE A 195 21.20 -0.46 -18.13
N GLY A 196 22.01 -1.49 -17.90
CA GLY A 196 21.55 -2.87 -17.82
C GLY A 196 20.69 -3.12 -16.58
N GLU A 197 19.77 -4.07 -16.66
CA GLU A 197 18.82 -4.37 -15.56
C GLU A 197 19.52 -4.68 -14.22
N GLU A 198 20.59 -5.47 -14.25
CA GLU A 198 21.35 -5.85 -13.05
C GLU A 198 22.01 -4.62 -12.39
N ASP A 199 22.64 -3.77 -13.19
CA ASP A 199 23.30 -2.55 -12.71
C ASP A 199 22.27 -1.57 -12.14
N LEU A 200 21.13 -1.38 -12.83
CA LEU A 200 20.04 -0.53 -12.37
C LEU A 200 19.50 -1.01 -11.01
N ARG A 201 19.23 -2.31 -10.89
CA ARG A 201 18.80 -2.91 -9.63
C ARG A 201 19.83 -2.70 -8.52
N GLY A 202 21.11 -2.91 -8.82
CA GLY A 202 22.20 -2.67 -7.86
C GLY A 202 22.26 -1.22 -7.38
N MET A 203 22.09 -0.26 -8.28
CA MET A 203 22.05 1.17 -7.96
C MET A 203 20.87 1.54 -7.06
N LEU A 204 19.68 1.00 -7.32
CA LEU A 204 18.49 1.25 -6.49
C LEU A 204 18.62 0.59 -5.12
N MET A 205 19.15 -0.64 -5.06
CA MET A 205 19.41 -1.36 -3.82
C MET A 205 20.49 -0.70 -2.95
N ALA A 206 21.41 0.07 -3.53
CA ALA A 206 22.39 0.83 -2.75
C ALA A 206 21.73 1.81 -1.75
N GLN A 207 20.49 2.23 -1.99
CA GLN A 207 19.72 3.15 -1.14
C GLN A 207 18.87 2.43 -0.07
N GLN A 208 18.95 1.10 0.04
CA GLN A 208 18.08 0.31 0.94
C GLN A 208 18.13 0.74 2.41
N GLY A 209 19.29 1.17 2.90
CA GLY A 209 19.46 1.57 4.30
C GLY A 209 18.68 2.85 4.65
N GLU A 210 18.65 3.80 3.72
CA GLU A 210 17.86 5.03 3.87
C GLU A 210 16.37 4.74 3.72
N MET A 211 15.98 3.93 2.73
CA MET A 211 14.59 3.50 2.54
C MET A 211 14.05 2.80 3.80
N ARG A 212 14.81 1.85 4.35
CA ARG A 212 14.45 1.15 5.60
C ARG A 212 14.18 2.12 6.74
N ARG A 213 15.13 3.01 7.01
CA ARG A 213 14.99 4.00 8.09
C ARG A 213 13.75 4.87 7.88
N SER A 214 13.53 5.33 6.64
CA SER A 214 12.38 6.15 6.33
C SER A 214 11.06 5.38 6.54
N ILE A 215 10.97 4.11 6.16
CA ILE A 215 9.79 3.25 6.36
C ILE A 215 9.52 3.05 7.85
N GLU A 216 10.55 2.70 8.60
CA GLU A 216 10.41 2.45 10.04
C GLU A 216 9.98 3.72 10.80
N VAL A 217 10.59 4.86 10.51
CA VAL A 217 10.25 6.13 11.16
C VAL A 217 8.84 6.59 10.80
N HIS A 218 8.49 6.61 9.50
CA HIS A 218 7.16 7.04 9.08
C HIS A 218 6.07 6.08 9.55
N GLY A 219 6.35 4.77 9.57
CA GLY A 219 5.46 3.77 10.13
C GLY A 219 5.19 3.98 11.62
N LEU A 220 6.22 4.32 12.40
CA LEU A 220 6.04 4.65 13.82
C LEU A 220 5.16 5.89 14.03
N VAL A 221 5.42 6.96 13.27
CA VAL A 221 4.64 8.21 13.33
C VAL A 221 3.17 7.95 12.96
N ALA A 222 2.94 7.20 11.88
CA ALA A 222 1.61 6.85 11.42
C ALA A 222 0.85 5.98 12.43
N ASN A 223 1.52 4.96 13.01
CA ASN A 223 0.92 4.08 14.02
C ASN A 223 0.63 4.84 15.32
N ALA A 224 1.54 5.71 15.76
CA ALA A 224 1.36 6.53 16.95
C ALA A 224 0.12 7.41 16.84
N TYR A 225 -0.07 8.07 15.69
CA TYR A 225 -1.27 8.86 15.45
C TYR A 225 -2.52 7.98 15.31
N THR A 226 -2.50 6.96 14.47
CA THR A 226 -3.68 6.15 14.14
C THR A 226 -4.24 5.42 15.36
N TYR A 227 -3.37 4.78 16.14
CA TYR A 227 -3.79 3.97 17.29
C TYR A 227 -3.72 4.71 18.63
N ARG A 228 -3.59 6.05 18.63
CA ARG A 228 -3.47 6.88 19.84
C ARG A 228 -4.60 6.66 20.86
N SER A 229 -5.79 6.32 20.39
CA SER A 229 -6.99 6.13 21.22
C SER A 229 -7.23 4.68 21.66
N LEU A 230 -6.39 3.74 21.20
CA LEU A 230 -6.40 2.37 21.71
C LEU A 230 -5.63 2.29 23.02
N SER A 231 -6.16 1.51 23.96
CA SER A 231 -5.45 1.13 25.17
C SER A 231 -4.27 0.21 24.86
N ASP A 232 -3.33 0.11 25.80
CA ASP A 232 -2.17 -0.76 25.65
C ASP A 232 -2.57 -2.24 25.52
N GLN A 233 -3.63 -2.66 26.22
CA GLN A 233 -4.14 -4.03 26.11
C GLN A 233 -4.76 -4.28 24.73
N GLU A 234 -5.57 -3.35 24.20
CA GLU A 234 -6.14 -3.48 22.86
C GLU A 234 -5.04 -3.56 21.78
N LEU A 235 -3.96 -2.80 21.94
CA LEU A 235 -2.80 -2.87 21.05
C LEU A 235 -2.06 -4.21 21.13
N ILE A 236 -1.90 -4.77 22.33
CA ILE A 236 -1.29 -6.09 22.52
C ILE A 236 -2.17 -7.19 21.91
N ASP A 237 -3.48 -7.11 22.11
CA ASP A 237 -4.43 -8.08 21.56
C ASP A 237 -4.47 -7.99 20.04
N TYR A 238 -4.40 -6.77 19.48
CA TYR A 238 -4.30 -6.58 18.03
C TYR A 238 -2.98 -7.15 17.48
N LEU A 239 -1.85 -6.85 18.12
CA LEU A 239 -0.56 -7.45 17.75
C LEU A 239 -0.62 -8.98 17.77
N SER A 240 -1.26 -9.58 18.79
CA SER A 240 -1.42 -11.02 18.87
C SER A 240 -2.24 -11.59 17.70
N ALA A 241 -3.25 -10.86 17.22
CA ALA A 241 -4.01 -11.26 16.05
C ALA A 241 -3.15 -11.19 14.77
N LEU A 242 -2.40 -10.11 14.60
CA LEU A 242 -1.47 -9.92 13.47
C LEU A 242 -0.36 -10.99 13.44
N GLN A 243 0.10 -11.45 14.60
CA GLN A 243 1.13 -12.48 14.72
C GLN A 243 0.61 -13.91 14.53
N SER A 244 -0.69 -14.10 14.34
CA SER A 244 -1.21 -15.43 14.02
C SER A 244 -0.69 -15.88 12.64
N PRO A 245 -0.21 -17.13 12.48
CA PRO A 245 0.35 -17.60 11.20
C PRO A 245 -0.60 -17.44 10.01
N GLN A 246 -1.90 -17.57 10.25
CA GLN A 246 -2.94 -17.33 9.26
C GLN A 246 -3.01 -15.86 8.88
N MET A 247 -3.10 -14.94 9.85
CA MET A 247 -3.18 -13.50 9.54
C MET A 247 -1.92 -13.01 8.82
N MET A 248 -0.73 -13.50 9.19
CA MET A 248 0.50 -13.17 8.47
C MET A 248 0.45 -13.60 6.99
N GLN A 249 -0.09 -14.79 6.71
CA GLN A 249 -0.28 -15.27 5.33
C GLN A 249 -1.35 -14.46 4.58
N VAL A 250 -2.42 -14.00 5.25
CA VAL A 250 -3.39 -13.07 4.66
C VAL A 250 -2.66 -11.84 4.16
N TYR A 251 -1.89 -11.16 5.02
CA TYR A 251 -1.17 -9.96 4.62
C TYR A 251 -0.06 -10.21 3.60
N GLU A 252 0.62 -11.36 3.65
CA GLU A 252 1.59 -11.73 2.62
C GLU A 252 0.95 -11.75 1.23
N ILE A 253 -0.23 -12.37 1.10
CA ILE A 253 -0.97 -12.42 -0.16
C ILE A 253 -1.49 -11.04 -0.55
N LEU A 254 -2.09 -10.29 0.38
CA LEU A 254 -2.57 -8.93 0.11
C LEU A 254 -1.44 -8.05 -0.43
N ASN A 255 -0.31 -7.99 0.27
CA ASN A 255 0.87 -7.21 -0.15
C ASN A 255 1.39 -7.66 -1.51
N ALA A 256 1.49 -8.97 -1.76
CA ALA A 256 1.93 -9.49 -3.05
C ALA A 256 1.02 -9.04 -4.19
N VAL A 257 -0.30 -9.08 -3.99
CA VAL A 257 -1.28 -8.60 -4.98
C VAL A 257 -1.16 -7.10 -5.20
N GLN A 258 -1.03 -6.29 -4.15
CA GLN A 258 -0.80 -4.84 -4.30
C GLN A 258 0.46 -4.54 -5.11
N TYR A 259 1.58 -5.21 -4.83
CA TYR A 259 2.82 -5.01 -5.58
C TYR A 259 2.70 -5.45 -7.04
N GLU A 260 1.98 -6.54 -7.32
CA GLU A 260 1.77 -7.00 -8.69
C GLU A 260 0.88 -6.03 -9.49
N ILE A 261 -0.20 -5.53 -8.87
CA ILE A 261 -1.04 -4.47 -9.46
C ILE A 261 -0.19 -3.23 -9.76
N MET A 262 0.62 -2.76 -8.80
CA MET A 262 1.51 -1.62 -9.02
C MET A 262 2.47 -1.88 -10.19
N ALA A 263 3.13 -3.05 -10.24
CA ALA A 263 4.06 -3.40 -11.29
C ALA A 263 3.39 -3.38 -12.67
N ASP A 264 2.27 -4.08 -12.84
CA ASP A 264 1.51 -4.12 -14.09
C ASP A 264 1.10 -2.71 -14.55
N ARG A 265 0.60 -1.86 -13.64
CA ARG A 265 0.21 -0.49 -14.00
C ARG A 265 1.40 0.35 -14.43
N TYR A 266 2.53 0.27 -13.75
CA TYR A 266 3.72 1.02 -14.16
C TYR A 266 4.29 0.54 -15.50
N GLU A 267 4.29 -0.77 -15.78
CA GLU A 267 4.71 -1.29 -17.10
C GLU A 267 3.79 -0.81 -18.23
N ARG A 268 2.48 -0.79 -18.00
CA ARG A 268 1.50 -0.23 -18.95
C ARG A 268 1.71 1.27 -19.17
N LEU A 269 1.96 2.02 -18.10
CA LEU A 269 2.25 3.44 -18.17
C LEU A 269 3.49 3.70 -19.04
N ALA A 270 4.59 2.98 -18.77
CA ALA A 270 5.83 3.09 -19.53
C ALA A 270 5.62 2.82 -21.03
N THR A 271 4.89 1.76 -21.36
CA THR A 271 4.56 1.39 -22.75
C THR A 271 3.78 2.50 -23.45
N GLN A 272 2.83 3.14 -22.76
CA GLN A 272 2.02 4.20 -23.34
C GLN A 272 2.78 5.53 -23.44
N LEU A 273 3.68 5.84 -22.50
CA LEU A 273 4.54 7.02 -22.54
C LEU A 273 5.50 6.99 -23.74
N GLY A 274 6.08 5.83 -24.07
CA GLY A 274 6.97 5.72 -25.24
C GLY A 274 6.28 6.03 -26.57
N ARG A 275 4.94 5.93 -26.62
CA ARG A 275 4.15 6.32 -27.81
C ARG A 275 3.87 7.81 -27.91
N LEU A 276 4.16 8.59 -26.86
CA LEU A 276 3.87 10.03 -26.76
C LEU A 276 5.07 10.91 -27.16
N GLN A 277 6.01 10.42 -27.97
CA GLN A 277 7.17 11.23 -28.39
C GLN A 277 6.76 12.64 -28.85
N PRO A 278 7.53 13.69 -28.50
CA PRO A 278 7.23 15.03 -28.97
C PRO A 278 7.23 15.02 -30.49
N GLU A 279 6.23 15.67 -31.11
CA GLU A 279 6.36 16.09 -32.49
C GLU A 279 7.70 16.81 -32.58
N SER A 280 8.67 16.20 -33.27
CA SER A 280 9.95 16.84 -33.50
C SER A 280 9.63 18.15 -34.20
N GLU A 281 10.08 19.28 -33.65
CA GLU A 281 10.03 20.56 -34.33
C GLU A 281 10.69 20.37 -35.71
N LEU A 282 9.86 20.37 -36.76
CA LEU A 282 10.28 20.47 -38.16
C LEU A 282 10.54 21.93 -38.52
#